data_AF-A0A142BVJ6-F1
#
_entry.id   AF-A0A142BVJ6-F1
#
_cell.length_a   1.000
_cell.length_b   1.000
_cell.length_c   1.000
_cell.angle_alpha   90.00
_cell.angle_beta   90.00
_cell.angle_gamma   90.00
#
_symmetry.space_group_name_H-M   'P 1'
#
loop_
_entity.id
_entity.type
_entity.pdbx_description
1 polymer ?
#
loop_
_entity_poly.entity_id
_entity_poly.type
_entity_poly.pdbx_seq_one_letter_code
_entity_poly.pdbx_strand_id
1 'polypeptide(L)'
;MKYMTDREIDRLSGAAGQRLAAEPKAEIVIALADDGQNAPWEGGLNGYFFRIPRGVPVQVPESLAQLIRENERVTELSRGSVREYSAGRGKRLGA
;
A
#
# COMPACT_ATOMS: atom_id res chain seq x y z
N MET A 1 -4.05 -20.87 -22.53
CA MET A 1 -3.50 -20.04 -21.43
C MET A 1 -2.24 -20.71 -20.91
N LYS A 2 -1.13 -19.97 -20.80
CA LYS A 2 0.14 -20.51 -20.30
C LYS A 2 0.19 -20.23 -18.80
N TYR A 3 0.01 -21.26 -17.98
CA TYR A 3 0.07 -21.12 -16.52
C TYR A 3 1.54 -21.13 -16.09
N MET A 4 1.94 -20.11 -15.34
CA MET A 4 3.26 -20.09 -14.71
C MET A 4 3.29 -21.14 -13.61
N THR A 5 4.40 -21.87 -13.53
CA THR A 5 4.66 -22.85 -12.49
C THR A 5 5.07 -22.15 -11.20
N ASP A 6 4.84 -22.79 -10.05
CA ASP A 6 5.23 -22.25 -8.73
C ASP A 6 6.72 -21.87 -8.67
N ARG A 7 7.58 -22.64 -9.35
CA ARG A 7 9.02 -22.36 -9.45
C ARG A 7 9.34 -21.09 -10.24
N GLU A 8 8.53 -20.76 -11.25
CA GLU A 8 8.67 -19.52 -12.01
C GLU A 8 8.19 -18.32 -11.19
N ILE A 9 7.13 -18.50 -10.38
CA ILE A 9 6.62 -17.50 -9.43
C ILE A 9 7.69 -17.19 -8.38
N ASP A 10 8.26 -18.21 -7.73
CA ASP A 10 9.30 -18.03 -6.71
C ASP A 10 10.55 -17.34 -7.27
N ARG A 11 10.96 -17.72 -8.50
CA ARG A 11 12.12 -17.11 -9.16
C ARG A 11 11.88 -15.63 -9.45
N LEU A 12 10.67 -15.26 -9.86
CA LEU A 12 10.29 -13.87 -10.10
C LEU A 12 10.23 -13.07 -8.80
N SER A 13 9.67 -13.64 -7.73
CA SER A 13 9.64 -13.01 -6.41
C SER A 13 11.05 -12.77 -5.86
N GLY A 14 11.96 -13.73 -6.03
CA GLY A 14 13.37 -13.59 -5.65
C GLY A 14 14.09 -12.50 -6.44
N ALA A 15 13.92 -12.48 -7.77
CA ALA A 15 14.50 -11.45 -8.63
C ALA A 15 13.92 -10.05 -8.33
N ALA A 16 12.61 -9.97 -8.05
CA ALA A 16 11.95 -8.74 -7.65
C ALA A 16 12.49 -8.20 -6.33
N GLY A 17 12.65 -9.06 -5.32
CA GLY A 17 13.26 -8.69 -4.03
C GLY A 17 14.69 -8.14 -4.20
N GLN A 18 15.51 -8.76 -5.04
CA GLN A 18 16.88 -8.27 -5.33
C GLN A 18 16.88 -6.90 -6.01
N ARG A 19 15.95 -6.68 -6.96
CA ARG A 19 15.79 -5.37 -7.62
C ARG A 19 15.37 -4.29 -6.64
N LEU A 20 14.37 -4.57 -5.80
CA LEU A 20 13.90 -3.66 -4.75
C LEU A 20 15.00 -3.38 -3.72
N ALA A 21 15.86 -4.35 -3.42
CA ALA A 21 17.01 -4.15 -2.56
C ALA A 21 18.06 -3.21 -3.19
N ALA A 22 18.30 -3.33 -4.50
CA ALA A 22 19.24 -2.50 -5.26
C ALA A 22 18.72 -1.09 -5.58
N GLU A 23 17.41 -0.85 -5.51
CA GLU A 23 16.82 0.47 -5.73
C GLU A 23 17.28 1.50 -4.68
N PRO A 24 17.43 2.78 -5.09
CA PRO A 24 17.62 3.90 -4.17
C PRO A 24 16.57 3.89 -3.06
N LYS A 25 17.01 4.21 -1.84
CA LYS A 25 16.12 4.29 -0.69
C LYS A 25 15.60 5.71 -0.55
N ALA A 26 14.29 5.82 -0.43
CA ALA A 26 13.62 7.04 -0.04
C ALA A 26 13.23 6.95 1.43
N GLU A 27 13.48 8.02 2.17
CA GLU A 27 12.95 8.16 3.52
C GLU A 27 11.49 8.60 3.45
N ILE A 28 10.62 7.86 4.13
CA ILE A 28 9.20 8.20 4.26
C ILE A 28 8.77 8.10 5.73
N VAL A 29 7.70 8.80 6.07
CA VAL A 29 6.98 8.64 7.34
C VAL A 29 5.56 8.27 7.00
N ILE A 30 5.12 7.07 7.39
CA ILE A 30 3.73 6.65 7.22
C ILE A 30 2.93 7.16 8.42
N ALA A 31 1.85 7.89 8.16
CA ALA A 31 0.99 8.41 9.24
C ALA A 31 0.44 7.28 10.12
N LEU A 32 0.25 7.59 11.41
CA LEU A 32 -0.42 6.68 12.35
C LEU A 32 -1.86 6.40 11.87
N ALA A 33 -2.35 5.20 12.14
CA ALA A 33 -3.73 4.85 11.81
C ALA A 33 -4.70 5.46 12.83
N ASP A 34 -5.84 5.95 12.35
CA ASP A 34 -6.89 6.58 13.17
C ASP A 34 -7.57 5.59 14.15
N ASP A 35 -7.32 4.28 14.01
CA ASP A 35 -7.94 3.21 14.78
C ASP A 35 -7.26 2.92 16.13
N GLY A 36 -6.23 3.69 16.49
CA GLY A 36 -5.51 3.58 17.76
C GLY A 36 -4.65 2.31 17.89
N GLN A 37 -4.65 1.43 16.89
CA GLN A 37 -3.91 0.17 16.94
C GLN A 37 -2.45 0.34 16.52
N ASN A 38 -2.07 1.48 15.93
CA ASN A 38 -0.71 1.80 15.44
C ASN A 38 -0.06 0.60 14.72
N ALA A 39 -0.88 -0.22 14.05
CA ALA A 39 -0.42 -1.44 13.43
C ALA A 39 0.55 -1.07 12.29
N PRO A 40 1.64 -1.85 12.10
CA PRO A 40 2.54 -1.64 10.98
C PRO A 40 1.77 -1.63 9.66
N TRP A 41 2.20 -0.81 8.71
CA TRP A 41 1.71 -0.89 7.35
C TRP A 41 2.21 -2.19 6.71
N GLU A 42 1.30 -2.98 6.17
CA GLU A 42 1.60 -4.22 5.48
C GLU A 42 1.20 -4.09 4.01
N GLY A 43 2.11 -4.45 3.11
CA GLY A 43 1.84 -4.38 1.67
C GLY A 43 2.85 -5.18 0.85
N GLY A 44 2.44 -5.55 -0.37
CA GLY A 44 3.25 -6.35 -1.28
C GLY A 44 3.58 -5.58 -2.55
N LEU A 45 4.82 -5.73 -3.03
CA LEU A 45 5.26 -5.24 -4.33
C LEU A 45 5.98 -6.36 -5.07
N ASN A 46 5.48 -6.75 -6.24
CA ASN A 46 6.06 -7.78 -7.11
C ASN A 46 6.33 -9.12 -6.39
N GLY A 47 5.42 -9.55 -5.52
CA GLY A 47 5.55 -10.81 -4.77
C GLY A 47 6.44 -10.72 -3.52
N TYR A 48 6.99 -9.54 -3.22
CA TYR A 48 7.72 -9.28 -1.98
C TYR A 48 6.85 -8.52 -0.98
N PHE A 49 6.76 -9.01 0.26
CA PHE A 49 5.93 -8.43 1.31
C PHE A 49 6.75 -7.56 2.26
N PHE A 50 6.22 -6.40 2.59
CA PHE A 50 6.82 -5.41 3.48
C PHE A 50 5.95 -5.21 4.71
N ARG A 51 6.60 -5.03 5.85
CA ARG A 51 5.99 -4.63 7.11
C ARG A 51 6.73 -3.41 7.64
N ILE A 52 6.08 -2.26 7.58
CA ILE A 52 6.70 -0.96 7.82
C ILE A 52 6.08 -0.32 9.07
N PRO A 53 6.88 0.06 10.09
CA PRO A 53 6.36 0.77 11.26
C PRO A 53 5.83 2.17 10.87
N ARG A 54 4.72 2.58 11.48
CA ARG A 54 4.12 3.90 11.28
C ARG A 54 4.67 4.92 12.28
N GLY A 55 4.60 6.20 11.94
CA GLY A 55 4.97 7.31 12.81
C GLY A 55 6.47 7.52 13.00
N VAL A 56 7.31 6.71 12.37
CA VAL A 56 8.78 6.83 12.40
C VAL A 56 9.33 6.97 10.99
N PRO A 57 10.44 7.71 10.79
CA PRO A 57 11.12 7.75 9.51
C PRO A 57 11.72 6.38 9.18
N VAL A 58 11.43 5.89 7.98
CA VAL A 58 11.87 4.60 7.48
C VAL A 58 12.41 4.74 6.07
N GLN A 59 13.48 4.01 5.78
CA GLN A 59 14.05 3.93 4.45
C GLN A 59 13.46 2.75 3.69
N VAL A 60 12.79 3.03 2.57
CA VAL A 60 12.14 2.03 1.72
C VAL A 60 12.57 2.21 0.26
N PRO A 61 12.47 1.17 -0.60
CA PRO A 61 12.72 1.33 -2.03
C PRO A 61 11.84 2.44 -2.63
N GLU A 62 12.38 3.21 -3.57
CA GLU A 62 11.68 4.35 -4.16
C GLU A 62 10.32 3.95 -4.77
N SER A 63 10.24 2.80 -5.45
CA SER A 63 9.00 2.29 -6.01
C SER A 63 7.92 2.04 -4.94
N LEU A 64 8.32 1.56 -3.76
CA LEU A 64 7.42 1.35 -2.63
C LEU A 64 6.97 2.69 -2.03
N ALA A 65 7.88 3.65 -1.92
CA ALA A 65 7.56 5.00 -1.47
C ALA A 65 6.54 5.69 -2.40
N GLN A 66 6.71 5.53 -3.73
CA GLN A 66 5.75 6.03 -4.72
C GLN A 66 4.37 5.40 -4.53
N LEU A 67 4.31 4.07 -4.43
CA LEU A 67 3.07 3.32 -4.21
C LEU A 67 2.33 3.80 -2.94
N ILE A 68 3.05 3.99 -1.83
CA ILE A 68 2.45 4.45 -0.57
C ILE A 68 1.84 5.84 -0.74
N ARG A 69 2.58 6.77 -1.36
CA ARG A 69 2.08 8.14 -1.62
C ARG A 69 0.85 8.16 -2.53
N GLU A 70 0.82 7.31 -3.55
CA GLU A 70 -0.32 7.21 -4.46
C GLU A 70 -1.55 6.65 -3.74
N ASN A 71 -1.38 5.62 -2.91
CA ASN A 71 -2.46 5.06 -2.12
C ASN A 71 -3.03 6.06 -1.10
N GLU A 72 -2.19 6.87 -0.45
CA GLU A 72 -2.65 7.93 0.44
C GLU A 72 -3.51 8.96 -0.32
N ARG A 73 -3.07 9.37 -1.51
CA ARG A 73 -3.83 10.28 -2.38
C ARG A 73 -5.18 9.68 -2.80
N VAL A 74 -5.22 8.40 -3.16
CA VAL A 74 -6.47 7.70 -3.52
C VAL A 74 -7.40 7.59 -2.31
N THR A 75 -6.85 7.32 -1.11
CA THR A 75 -7.63 7.23 0.13
C THR A 75 -8.27 8.57 0.48
N GLU A 76 -7.54 9.69 0.33
CA GLU A 76 -8.04 11.04 0.56
C GLU A 76 -9.17 11.41 -0.42
N LEU A 77 -8.97 11.14 -1.72
CA LEU A 77 -9.98 11.36 -2.76
C LEU A 77 -11.25 10.52 -2.52
N SER A 78 -11.08 9.26 -2.07
CA SER A 78 -12.19 8.35 -1.75
C SER A 78 -12.96 8.81 -0.51
N ARG A 79 -12.27 9.29 0.53
CA ARG A 79 -12.91 9.91 1.71
C ARG A 79 -13.71 11.15 1.32
N GLY A 80 -13.23 11.94 0.35
CA GLY A 80 -13.94 13.09 -0.21
C GLY A 80 -15.26 12.70 -0.91
N SER A 81 -15.24 11.67 -1.76
CA SER A 81 -16.41 11.26 -2.54
C SER A 81 -17.52 10.58 -1.71
N VAL A 82 -17.16 9.87 -0.64
CA VAL A 82 -18.15 9.22 0.26
C VAL A 82 -18.68 10.16 1.35
N ARG A 83 -18.06 11.33 1.55
CA ARG A 83 -18.49 12.32 2.53
C ARG A 83 -19.91 12.82 2.25
N GLU A 84 -20.29 12.89 0.97
CA GLU A 84 -21.63 13.28 0.54
C GLU A 84 -22.71 12.23 0.90
N TYR A 85 -22.33 10.95 0.91
CA TYR A 85 -23.23 9.84 1.29
C TYR A 85 -23.33 9.65 2.80
N SER A 86 -22.23 9.86 3.54
CA SER A 86 -22.17 9.67 5.00
C SER A 86 -22.73 10.85 5.80
N ALA A 87 -22.79 12.06 5.25
CA ALA A 87 -23.38 13.25 5.88
C ALA A 87 -24.93 13.27 5.91
N GLY A 88 -25.59 12.12 5.79
CA GLY A 88 -27.04 11.98 5.94
C GLY A 88 -27.89 12.48 4.78
N ARG A 89 -27.29 12.87 3.64
CA ARG A 89 -28.00 13.29 2.41
C ARG A 89 -28.13 12.20 1.34
N GLY A 90 -27.68 10.98 1.62
CA GLY A 90 -27.86 9.83 0.73
C GLY A 90 -29.32 9.38 0.66
N LYS A 91 -29.90 9.35 -0.54
CA LYS A 91 -31.24 8.79 -0.78
C LYS A 91 -31.20 7.28 -0.49
N ARG A 92 -31.98 6.81 0.49
CA ARG A 92 -32.20 5.38 0.75
C ARG A 92 -32.75 4.73 -0.51
N LEU A 93 -31.98 3.84 -1.14
CA LEU A 93 -32.47 2.94 -2.18
C LEU A 93 -32.93 1.66 -1.50
N GLY A 94 -34.22 1.61 -1.19
CA GLY A 94 -34.89 0.42 -0.68
C GLY A 94 -36.39 0.62 -0.81
N ALA A 95 -36.99 -0.15 -1.73
CA ALA A 95 -38.40 -0.51 -1.72
C ALA A 95 -38.48 -1.99 -1.37
#